data_AF-A0AAN9UCI6-F1
#
_entry.id   AF-A0AAN9UCI6-F1
#
_cell.length_a   1.000
_cell.length_b   1.000
_cell.length_c   1.000
_cell.angle_alpha   90.00
_cell.angle_beta   90.00
_cell.angle_gamma   90.00
#
_symmetry.space_group_name_H-M   'P 1'
#
loop_
_entity.id
_entity.type
_entity.pdbx_description
1 polymer ?
#
loop_
_entity_poly.entity_id
_entity_poly.type
_entity_poly.pdbx_seq_one_letter_code
_entity_poly.pdbx_strand_id
1 'polypeptide(L)'
;MVQKSRYLSWSRHPSKSKPKACLQYAMWTLAASLSSQFQLLRPDIYTESRRLLQDLESDEHDALCLEQVQAWLLLAIYELTSTTGLYQRGMMSAGRAFCLVQLMRLSEVDGSGQTSPKSTLFGGSGGQGLDDWVETESRRRTFWVAYTIDCLTSVVDGLPLTFHEQQIFTRLPAPDTDFAVGRKVETGFLYEAVNSADANKSSTFTHSVLIAALTARILIHKKHSQIIYRKPTASSEIDESSRLDEFVRKHQSLRTLLTRHLTALSPRLTSPTDQLEPMLVFMILTAYMAALALFEIIESRPLDTNTNGQVTHVTEAIAKEHQQRSLDMVHELCSLVSTLKHVNHFQTHPFAAIPLFSIARVCLKHLKHLGADEA
;
A
#
# COMPACT_ATOMS: atom_id res chain seq x y z
N MET A 1 7.36 -0.65 11.19
CA MET A 1 8.70 -1.06 10.72
C MET A 1 9.81 -0.90 11.76
N VAL A 2 9.84 0.18 12.55
CA VAL A 2 10.85 0.37 13.62
C VAL A 2 10.33 -0.18 14.96
N GLN A 3 11.13 -0.97 15.69
CA GLN A 3 10.76 -1.41 17.04
C GLN A 3 10.99 -0.29 18.06
N LYS A 4 9.96 0.02 18.86
CA LYS A 4 10.00 1.14 19.82
C LYS A 4 11.13 1.03 20.84
N SER A 5 11.30 -0.14 21.46
CA SER A 5 12.36 -0.38 22.46
C SER A 5 13.76 -0.20 21.87
N ARG A 6 14.04 -0.80 20.71
CA ARG A 6 15.33 -0.67 20.00
C ARG A 6 15.60 0.76 19.54
N TYR A 7 14.59 1.52 19.12
CA TYR A 7 14.77 2.95 18.81
C TYR A 7 15.09 3.78 20.05
N LEU A 8 14.37 3.56 21.14
CA LEU A 8 14.56 4.33 22.38
C LEU A 8 15.92 4.08 23.03
N SER A 9 16.54 2.90 22.81
CA SER A 9 17.86 2.59 23.37
C SER A 9 19.00 3.44 22.80
N TRP A 10 18.88 3.97 21.57
CA TRP A 10 19.93 4.80 20.95
C TRP A 10 19.51 6.24 20.64
N SER A 11 18.21 6.53 20.50
CA SER A 11 17.73 7.85 20.05
C SER A 11 18.11 9.03 20.95
N ARG A 12 18.35 8.77 22.24
CA ARG A 12 18.80 9.78 23.22
C ARG A 12 20.31 9.96 23.28
N HIS A 13 21.10 9.09 22.64
CA HIS A 13 22.55 9.20 22.67
C HIS A 13 23.03 10.38 21.80
N PRO A 14 24.01 11.18 22.26
CA PRO A 14 24.52 12.31 21.49
C PRO A 14 25.21 11.89 20.19
N SER A 15 25.99 10.81 20.23
CA SER A 15 26.67 10.24 19.06
C SER A 15 25.77 9.22 18.36
N LYS A 16 25.45 9.48 17.09
CA LYS A 16 24.66 8.58 16.24
C LYS A 16 25.37 8.42 14.89
N SER A 17 25.21 7.26 14.28
CA SER A 17 25.59 7.10 12.87
C SER A 17 24.70 7.98 11.99
N LYS A 18 25.21 8.38 10.81
CA LYS A 18 24.46 9.20 9.86
C LYS A 18 23.09 8.58 9.49
N PRO A 19 22.95 7.26 9.21
CA PRO A 19 21.65 6.66 8.94
C PRO A 19 20.66 6.75 10.11
N LYS A 20 21.13 6.59 11.36
CA LYS A 20 20.29 6.72 12.56
C LYS A 20 19.82 8.17 12.77
N ALA A 21 20.67 9.15 12.48
CA ALA A 21 20.29 10.55 12.49
C ALA A 21 19.21 10.83 11.43
N CYS A 22 19.40 10.35 10.19
CA CYS A 22 18.40 10.47 9.12
C CYS A 22 17.04 9.90 9.55
N LEU A 23 17.03 8.67 10.11
CA LEU A 23 15.83 8.02 10.59
C LEU A 23 15.13 8.82 11.70
N GLN A 24 15.90 9.33 12.68
CA GLN A 24 15.35 10.14 13.75
C GLN A 24 14.68 11.41 13.24
N TYR A 25 15.33 12.14 12.32
CA TYR A 25 14.75 13.33 11.72
C TYR A 25 13.50 13.01 10.88
N ALA A 26 13.51 11.95 10.09
CA ALA A 26 12.34 11.54 9.32
C ALA A 26 11.15 11.15 10.23
N MET A 27 11.41 10.47 11.35
CA MET A 27 10.41 10.18 12.37
C MET A 27 9.86 11.47 13.00
N TRP A 28 10.72 12.44 13.31
CA TRP A 28 10.29 13.74 13.83
C TRP A 28 9.48 14.54 12.82
N THR A 29 9.86 14.55 11.54
CA THR A 29 9.08 15.18 10.47
C THR A 29 7.67 14.62 10.41
N LEU A 30 7.54 13.29 10.39
CA LEU A 30 6.22 12.65 10.33
C LEU A 30 5.42 12.91 11.62
N ALA A 31 6.04 12.84 12.80
CA ALA A 31 5.37 13.14 14.06
C ALA A 31 4.91 14.61 14.15
N ALA A 32 5.75 15.57 13.70
CA ALA A 32 5.40 16.97 13.63
C ALA A 32 4.31 17.25 12.58
N SER A 33 4.20 16.41 11.54
CA SER A 33 3.11 16.48 10.56
C SER A 33 1.74 16.16 11.16
N LEU A 34 1.71 15.23 12.12
CA LEU A 34 0.51 14.79 12.80
C LEU A 34 0.18 15.64 14.03
N SER A 35 1.04 16.60 14.40
CA SER A 35 0.89 17.38 15.63
C SER A 35 0.67 18.87 15.38
N SER A 36 -0.42 19.40 15.93
CA SER A 36 -0.76 20.83 15.84
C SER A 36 0.28 21.72 16.54
N GLN A 37 0.84 21.26 17.65
CA GLN A 37 1.81 22.03 18.45
C GLN A 37 3.18 22.21 17.77
N PHE A 38 3.49 21.39 16.76
CA PHE A 38 4.77 21.42 16.05
C PHE A 38 4.64 21.87 14.59
N GLN A 39 3.51 22.48 14.21
CA GLN A 39 3.29 22.97 12.84
C GLN A 39 4.37 23.96 12.39
N LEU A 40 4.83 24.84 13.29
CA LEU A 40 5.86 25.85 12.98
C LEU A 40 7.26 25.25 12.82
N LEU A 41 7.58 24.18 13.55
CA LEU A 41 8.89 23.54 13.54
C LEU A 41 9.04 22.50 12.41
N ARG A 42 7.91 21.99 11.90
CA ARG A 42 7.84 20.97 10.85
C ARG A 42 8.64 21.31 9.59
N PRO A 43 8.59 22.54 9.02
CA PRO A 43 9.35 22.87 7.81
C PRO A 43 10.86 22.75 8.02
N ASP A 44 11.36 23.19 9.17
CA ASP A 44 12.80 23.15 9.49
C ASP A 44 13.27 21.70 9.68
N ILE A 45 12.54 20.90 10.46
CA ILE A 45 12.87 19.48 10.66
C ILE A 45 12.83 18.72 9.33
N TYR A 46 11.84 19.00 8.48
CA TYR A 46 11.72 18.38 7.16
C TYR A 46 12.90 18.73 6.26
N THR A 47 13.27 20.01 6.19
CA THR A 47 14.39 20.49 5.37
C THR A 47 15.69 19.82 5.82
N GLU A 48 15.91 19.74 7.12
CA GLU A 48 17.10 19.08 7.67
C GLU A 48 17.08 17.56 7.44
N SER A 49 15.93 16.89 7.62
CA SER A 49 15.77 15.46 7.34
C SER A 49 16.16 15.13 5.90
N ARG A 50 15.75 15.97 4.95
CA ARG A 50 16.04 15.81 3.54
C ARG A 50 17.50 16.06 3.21
N ARG A 51 18.08 17.12 3.79
CA ARG A 51 19.51 17.44 3.65
C ARG A 51 20.39 16.27 4.13
N LEU A 52 20.12 15.74 5.32
CA LEU A 52 20.84 14.60 5.88
C LEU A 52 20.76 13.35 5.00
N LEU A 53 19.59 13.07 4.42
CA LEU A 53 19.41 11.94 3.51
C LEU A 53 20.17 12.11 2.20
N GLN A 54 20.21 13.33 1.64
CA GLN A 54 20.97 13.64 0.42
C GLN A 54 22.48 13.58 0.65
N ASP A 55 22.95 14.01 1.82
CA ASP A 55 24.35 13.89 2.21
C ASP A 55 24.75 12.40 2.33
N LEU A 56 23.88 11.57 2.92
CA LEU A 56 24.08 10.12 3.01
C LEU A 56 24.06 9.44 1.63
N GLU A 57 23.23 9.96 0.72
CA GLU A 57 23.32 9.85 -0.77
C GLU A 57 24.72 9.75 -1.36
N SER A 58 25.51 10.74 -0.95
CA SER A 58 26.74 11.16 -1.62
C SER A 58 27.98 10.52 -1.00
N ASP A 59 27.81 9.73 0.06
CA ASP A 59 28.89 9.09 0.78
C ASP A 59 29.19 7.72 0.17
N GLU A 60 30.24 7.64 -0.67
CA GLU A 60 30.60 6.43 -1.42
C GLU A 60 31.06 5.25 -0.52
N HIS A 61 31.32 5.50 0.77
CA HIS A 61 31.96 4.54 1.68
C HIS A 61 30.99 3.87 2.67
N ASP A 62 29.73 4.32 2.77
CA ASP A 62 28.78 3.78 3.73
C ASP A 62 28.03 2.56 3.18
N ALA A 63 28.06 1.45 3.93
CA ALA A 63 27.25 0.27 3.66
C ALA A 63 25.75 0.61 3.70
N LEU A 64 24.95 0.00 2.82
CA LEU A 64 23.50 0.19 2.83
C LEU A 64 22.90 -0.23 4.18
N CYS A 65 22.23 0.70 4.85
CA CYS A 65 21.66 0.47 6.18
C CYS A 65 20.13 0.46 6.14
N LEU A 66 19.52 -0.38 6.99
CA LEU A 66 18.06 -0.47 7.07
C LEU A 66 17.42 0.86 7.50
N GLU A 67 18.10 1.61 8.37
CA GLU A 67 17.66 2.92 8.84
C GLU A 67 17.53 3.95 7.71
N GLN A 68 18.39 3.88 6.68
CA GLN A 68 18.30 4.76 5.50
C GLN A 68 17.03 4.48 4.70
N VAL A 69 16.71 3.19 4.48
CA VAL A 69 15.46 2.78 3.81
C VAL A 69 14.25 3.26 4.59
N GLN A 70 14.25 3.02 5.91
CA GLN A 70 13.16 3.43 6.79
C GLN A 70 12.98 4.96 6.80
N ALA A 71 14.09 5.72 6.79
CA ALA A 71 14.07 7.17 6.73
C ALA A 71 13.47 7.68 5.40
N TRP A 72 13.90 7.14 4.26
CA TRP A 72 13.33 7.48 2.96
C TRP A 72 11.84 7.13 2.86
N LEU A 73 11.42 5.98 3.38
CA LEU A 73 10.00 5.60 3.43
C LEU A 73 9.18 6.57 4.28
N LEU A 74 9.65 6.96 5.47
CA LEU A 74 8.96 7.94 6.33
C LEU A 74 8.86 9.32 5.67
N LEU A 75 9.93 9.77 5.02
CA LEU A 75 9.93 11.04 4.31
C LEU A 75 9.00 11.00 3.10
N ALA A 76 8.99 9.90 2.34
CA ALA A 76 8.07 9.69 1.23
C ALA A 76 6.61 9.71 1.70
N ILE A 77 6.29 9.06 2.83
CA ILE A 77 4.96 9.12 3.44
C ILE A 77 4.56 10.57 3.69
N TYR A 78 5.39 11.33 4.41
CA TYR A 78 5.12 12.73 4.71
C TYR A 78 4.84 13.54 3.44
N GLU A 79 5.65 13.37 2.40
CA GLU A 79 5.55 14.14 1.16
C GLU A 79 4.32 13.77 0.31
N LEU A 80 4.01 12.47 0.22
CA LEU A 80 2.84 11.98 -0.50
C LEU A 80 1.53 12.42 0.15
N THR A 81 1.53 12.59 1.49
CA THR A 81 0.32 12.92 2.26
C THR A 81 0.24 14.40 2.63
N SER A 82 1.24 15.21 2.27
CA SER A 82 1.29 16.64 2.59
C SER A 82 0.31 17.45 1.74
N THR A 83 -0.40 18.38 2.37
CA THR A 83 -1.31 19.32 1.70
C THR A 83 -0.57 20.41 0.90
N THR A 84 0.76 20.52 1.05
CA THR A 84 1.59 21.55 0.41
C THR A 84 2.07 21.16 -0.99
N GLY A 85 1.42 20.19 -1.65
CA GLY A 85 1.71 19.84 -3.05
C GLY A 85 3.05 19.13 -3.26
N LEU A 86 3.54 18.36 -2.28
CA LEU A 86 4.82 17.64 -2.36
C LEU A 86 4.73 16.26 -3.06
N TYR A 87 3.61 15.96 -3.70
CA TYR A 87 3.32 14.61 -4.23
C TYR A 87 4.41 14.05 -5.16
N GLN A 88 4.81 14.81 -6.20
CA GLN A 88 5.86 14.39 -7.13
C GLN A 88 7.20 14.14 -6.43
N ARG A 89 7.52 14.95 -5.42
CA ARG A 89 8.72 14.78 -4.60
C ARG A 89 8.62 13.51 -3.75
N GLY A 90 7.45 13.24 -3.18
CA GLY A 90 7.16 11.99 -2.47
C GLY A 90 7.35 10.76 -3.36
N MET A 91 6.95 10.82 -4.62
CA MET A 91 7.20 9.75 -5.60
C MET A 91 8.71 9.53 -5.84
N MET A 92 9.49 10.61 -5.95
CA MET A 92 10.95 10.52 -6.09
C MET A 92 11.64 9.96 -4.83
N SER A 93 11.12 10.27 -3.64
CA SER A 93 11.59 9.72 -2.37
C SER A 93 11.23 8.24 -2.21
N ALA A 94 10.02 7.85 -2.62
CA ALA A 94 9.58 6.46 -2.64
C ALA A 94 10.44 5.64 -3.61
N GLY A 95 10.72 6.15 -4.82
CA GLY A 95 11.60 5.51 -5.79
C GLY A 95 13.01 5.23 -5.23
N ARG A 96 13.61 6.18 -4.50
CA ARG A 96 14.89 5.96 -3.80
C ARG A 96 14.79 4.82 -2.78
N ALA A 97 13.75 4.83 -1.95
CA ALA A 97 13.51 3.74 -1.01
C ALA A 97 13.36 2.40 -1.71
N PHE A 98 12.65 2.35 -2.84
CA PHE A 98 12.43 1.11 -3.59
C PHE A 98 13.73 0.56 -4.18
N CYS A 99 14.58 1.42 -4.73
CA CYS A 99 15.92 1.02 -5.19
C CYS A 99 16.73 0.41 -4.04
N LEU A 100 16.74 1.02 -2.86
CA LEU A 100 17.44 0.48 -1.70
C LEU A 100 16.85 -0.85 -1.22
N VAL A 101 15.52 -0.99 -1.22
CA VAL A 101 14.81 -2.24 -0.90
C VAL A 101 15.26 -3.37 -1.82
N GLN A 102 15.39 -3.10 -3.12
CA GLN A 102 15.87 -4.06 -4.11
C GLN A 102 17.35 -4.41 -3.91
N LEU A 103 18.22 -3.41 -3.75
CA LEU A 103 19.65 -3.61 -3.50
C LEU A 103 19.93 -4.41 -2.22
N MET A 104 19.11 -4.22 -1.18
CA MET A 104 19.20 -4.96 0.08
C MET A 104 18.43 -6.30 0.08
N ARG A 105 17.77 -6.64 -1.04
CA ARG A 105 16.96 -7.85 -1.24
C ARG A 105 15.91 -8.06 -0.13
N LEU A 106 15.23 -7.00 0.28
CA LEU A 106 14.23 -7.11 1.36
C LEU A 106 12.95 -7.84 0.93
N SER A 107 12.75 -8.09 -0.37
CA SER A 107 11.69 -8.96 -0.88
C SER A 107 11.99 -10.45 -0.70
N GLU A 108 13.21 -10.81 -0.29
CA GLU A 108 13.68 -12.20 -0.21
C GLU A 108 14.20 -12.56 1.18
N VAL A 109 13.69 -11.91 2.24
CA VAL A 109 14.20 -12.06 3.62
C VAL A 109 14.14 -13.52 4.10
N ASP A 110 13.14 -14.28 3.64
CA ASP A 110 12.90 -15.67 4.04
C ASP A 110 13.19 -16.67 2.91
N GLY A 111 13.88 -16.25 1.84
CA GLY A 111 14.21 -17.10 0.70
C GLY A 111 15.32 -18.12 1.02
N SER A 112 15.18 -19.34 0.51
CA SER A 112 16.09 -20.49 0.75
C SER A 112 17.52 -20.31 0.23
N GLY A 113 17.80 -19.24 -0.52
CA GLY A 113 19.12 -18.91 -1.07
C GLY A 113 19.98 -18.03 -0.18
N GLN A 114 19.48 -17.55 0.97
CA GLN A 114 20.30 -16.83 1.94
C GLN A 114 20.99 -17.83 2.86
N THR A 115 22.10 -18.43 2.40
CA THR A 115 23.23 -18.55 3.34
C THR A 115 23.50 -17.13 3.76
N SER A 116 23.11 -16.76 4.98
CA SER A 116 23.29 -15.42 5.53
C SER A 116 24.61 -14.88 4.99
N PRO A 117 24.64 -13.81 4.16
CA PRO A 117 25.91 -13.16 3.91
C PRO A 117 26.36 -12.80 5.31
N LYS A 118 27.37 -13.53 5.82
CA LYS A 118 27.98 -13.18 7.09
C LYS A 118 28.20 -11.69 7.00
N SER A 119 27.79 -11.05 8.07
CA SER A 119 27.65 -9.63 8.23
C SER A 119 28.97 -8.86 8.03
N THR A 120 29.49 -8.86 6.81
CA THR A 120 30.74 -8.19 6.41
C THR A 120 30.49 -7.09 5.40
N LEU A 121 29.32 -7.07 4.72
CA LEU A 121 28.94 -5.97 3.83
C LEU A 121 27.83 -5.04 4.39
N PHE A 122 27.11 -5.45 5.44
CA PHE A 122 25.93 -4.70 5.93
C PHE A 122 25.91 -4.45 7.46
N GLY A 123 27.07 -4.50 8.13
CA GLY A 123 27.25 -3.90 9.47
C GLY A 123 26.50 -4.52 10.66
N GLY A 124 25.82 -5.67 10.52
CA GLY A 124 25.16 -6.38 11.61
C GLY A 124 26.14 -7.03 12.61
N SER A 125 25.99 -6.73 13.90
CA SER A 125 26.65 -7.45 14.98
C SER A 125 26.01 -8.83 15.11
N GLY A 126 26.82 -9.90 15.07
CA GLY A 126 26.36 -11.29 15.18
C GLY A 126 25.83 -11.65 16.59
N GLY A 127 24.64 -11.16 16.94
CA GLY A 127 23.93 -11.54 18.15
C GLY A 127 23.10 -12.81 17.91
N GLN A 128 23.49 -13.95 18.48
CA GLN A 128 22.64 -15.13 18.47
C GLN A 128 21.41 -14.92 19.36
N GLY A 129 20.19 -14.98 18.80
CA GLY A 129 18.94 -15.03 19.56
C GLY A 129 17.85 -14.01 19.16
N LEU A 130 17.23 -13.39 20.16
CA LEU A 130 16.07 -12.48 20.02
C LEU A 130 16.35 -11.26 19.14
N ASP A 131 17.57 -10.72 19.20
CA ASP A 131 17.98 -9.52 18.46
C ASP A 131 18.01 -9.77 16.94
N ASP A 132 18.38 -10.99 16.54
CA ASP A 132 18.38 -11.45 15.14
C ASP A 132 16.95 -11.58 14.59
N TRP A 133 16.01 -12.04 15.43
CA TRP A 133 14.58 -12.08 15.04
C TRP A 133 13.98 -10.68 14.89
N VAL A 134 14.24 -9.78 15.84
CA VAL A 134 13.75 -8.39 15.78
C VAL A 134 14.29 -7.68 14.55
N GLU A 135 15.56 -7.91 14.22
CA GLU A 135 16.18 -7.36 13.02
C GLU A 135 15.54 -7.92 11.73
N THR A 136 15.41 -9.24 11.65
CA THR A 136 14.73 -9.92 10.54
C THR A 136 13.31 -9.38 10.36
N GLU A 137 12.54 -9.29 11.45
CA GLU A 137 11.17 -8.78 11.43
C GLU A 137 11.14 -7.29 11.05
N SER A 138 12.11 -6.48 11.48
CA SER A 138 12.24 -5.09 11.04
C SER A 138 12.48 -5.00 9.53
N ARG A 139 13.28 -5.89 8.95
CA ARG A 139 13.49 -6.00 7.49
C ARG A 139 12.20 -6.37 6.76
N ARG A 140 11.47 -7.39 7.23
CA ARG A 140 10.17 -7.79 6.67
C ARG A 140 9.18 -6.62 6.68
N ARG A 141 9.05 -5.95 7.83
CA ARG A 141 8.13 -4.82 8.00
C ARG A 141 8.51 -3.63 7.12
N THR A 142 9.80 -3.33 6.96
CA THR A 142 10.27 -2.28 6.04
C THR A 142 9.89 -2.62 4.59
N PHE A 143 10.10 -3.86 4.15
CA PHE A 143 9.67 -4.31 2.82
C PHE A 143 8.16 -4.16 2.63
N TRP A 144 7.34 -4.64 3.58
CA TRP A 144 5.88 -4.57 3.44
C TRP A 144 5.33 -3.15 3.44
N VAL A 145 5.98 -2.21 4.15
CA VAL A 145 5.66 -0.78 4.02
C VAL A 145 5.98 -0.28 2.62
N ALA A 146 7.17 -0.57 2.08
CA ALA A 146 7.55 -0.18 0.72
C ALA A 146 6.60 -0.77 -0.34
N TYR A 147 6.29 -2.06 -0.24
CA TYR A 147 5.34 -2.75 -1.10
C TYR A 147 3.95 -2.10 -1.06
N THR A 148 3.46 -1.76 0.13
CA THR A 148 2.17 -1.08 0.29
C THR A 148 2.17 0.29 -0.41
N ILE A 149 3.24 1.08 -0.27
CA ILE A 149 3.36 2.37 -0.97
C ILE A 149 3.32 2.15 -2.48
N ASP A 150 4.14 1.23 -3.00
CA ASP A 150 4.21 0.90 -4.43
C ASP A 150 2.84 0.50 -5.00
N CYS A 151 2.10 -0.35 -4.28
CA CYS A 151 0.75 -0.76 -4.67
C CYS A 151 -0.20 0.44 -4.77
N LEU A 152 -0.25 1.27 -3.73
CA LEU A 152 -1.22 2.37 -3.65
C LEU A 152 -0.92 3.47 -4.67
N THR A 153 0.32 3.93 -4.76
CA THR A 153 0.71 5.00 -5.68
C THR A 153 0.60 4.54 -7.13
N SER A 154 0.96 3.29 -7.42
CA SER A 154 0.81 2.73 -8.78
C SER A 154 -0.64 2.67 -9.22
N VAL A 155 -1.59 2.38 -8.33
CA VAL A 155 -3.02 2.41 -8.67
C VAL A 155 -3.53 3.83 -8.90
N VAL A 156 -3.09 4.78 -8.07
CA VAL A 156 -3.47 6.19 -8.20
C VAL A 156 -2.98 6.77 -9.53
N ASP A 157 -1.73 6.56 -9.89
CA ASP A 157 -1.14 7.16 -11.09
C ASP A 157 -1.20 6.25 -12.32
N GLY A 158 -1.64 5.00 -12.15
CA GLY A 158 -1.63 3.99 -13.20
C GLY A 158 -0.21 3.63 -13.65
N LEU A 159 0.77 3.68 -12.76
CA LEU A 159 2.16 3.32 -13.03
C LEU A 159 2.38 1.79 -12.96
N PRO A 160 3.41 1.23 -13.61
CA PRO A 160 3.83 -0.15 -13.36
C PRO A 160 4.28 -0.32 -11.90
N LEU A 161 3.99 -1.49 -11.32
CA LEU A 161 4.50 -1.86 -9.99
C LEU A 161 6.01 -2.05 -10.04
N THR A 162 6.70 -1.60 -9.00
CA THR A 162 8.13 -1.85 -8.78
C THR A 162 8.38 -3.26 -8.26
N PHE A 163 7.48 -3.78 -7.43
CA PHE A 163 7.61 -5.09 -6.81
C PHE A 163 6.58 -6.08 -7.37
N HIS A 164 7.08 -7.16 -7.98
CA HIS A 164 6.24 -8.21 -8.53
C HIS A 164 5.95 -9.31 -7.50
N GLU A 165 4.67 -9.67 -7.35
CA GLU A 165 4.22 -10.64 -6.33
C GLU A 165 4.94 -11.99 -6.42
N GLN A 166 5.28 -12.44 -7.63
CA GLN A 166 5.98 -13.72 -7.85
C GLN A 166 7.43 -13.73 -7.36
N GLN A 167 8.01 -12.55 -7.08
CA GLN A 167 9.39 -12.39 -6.61
C GLN A 167 9.48 -12.14 -5.10
N ILE A 168 8.36 -12.26 -4.38
CA ILE A 168 8.28 -12.02 -2.94
C ILE A 168 8.45 -13.34 -2.19
N PHE A 169 9.60 -13.48 -1.55
CA PHE A 169 9.96 -14.56 -0.61
C PHE A 169 10.16 -14.01 0.81
N THR A 170 9.42 -12.97 1.18
CA THR A 170 9.36 -12.42 2.54
C THR A 170 8.02 -12.82 3.15
N ARG A 171 8.03 -13.38 4.36
CA ARG A 171 6.83 -13.75 5.11
C ARG A 171 6.05 -12.50 5.53
N LEU A 172 4.75 -12.64 5.72
CA LEU A 172 3.86 -11.58 6.19
C LEU A 172 4.32 -11.04 7.55
N PRO A 173 4.02 -9.77 7.89
CA PRO A 173 4.50 -9.20 9.15
C PRO A 173 3.85 -9.90 10.35
N ALA A 174 4.64 -10.10 11.41
CA ALA A 174 4.14 -10.58 12.69
C ALA A 174 3.19 -9.56 13.33
N PRO A 175 2.32 -9.94 14.28
CA PRO A 175 1.48 -8.99 14.99
C PRO A 175 2.29 -7.92 15.74
N ASP A 176 1.75 -6.70 15.83
CA ASP A 176 2.44 -5.57 16.46
C ASP A 176 2.74 -5.81 17.95
N THR A 177 1.87 -6.52 18.64
CA THR A 177 2.06 -6.91 20.04
C THR A 177 3.29 -7.79 20.23
N ASP A 178 3.50 -8.75 19.33
CA ASP A 178 4.63 -9.67 19.40
C ASP A 178 5.93 -8.98 18.99
N PHE A 179 5.89 -8.17 17.93
CA PHE A 179 7.04 -7.36 17.54
C PHE A 179 7.47 -6.36 18.62
N ALA A 180 6.51 -5.72 19.30
CA ALA A 180 6.81 -4.74 20.34
C ALA A 180 7.61 -5.33 21.52
N VAL A 181 7.32 -6.57 21.89
CA VAL A 181 8.00 -7.29 22.99
C VAL A 181 9.13 -8.21 22.52
N GLY A 182 9.36 -8.32 21.21
CA GLY A 182 10.37 -9.22 20.64
C GLY A 182 9.96 -10.69 20.62
N ARG A 183 8.67 -11.03 20.76
CA ARG A 183 8.21 -12.42 20.76
C ARG A 183 8.27 -12.99 19.35
N LYS A 184 9.09 -14.03 19.18
CA LYS A 184 9.19 -14.76 17.91
C LYS A 184 7.85 -15.42 17.54
N VAL A 185 7.33 -15.04 16.38
CA VAL A 185 6.15 -15.64 15.74
C VAL A 185 6.52 -15.98 14.31
N GLU A 186 6.05 -17.13 13.83
CA GLU A 186 6.17 -17.54 12.44
C GLU A 186 4.87 -17.21 11.70
N THR A 187 4.99 -16.54 10.58
CA THR A 187 3.89 -16.08 9.73
C THR A 187 3.96 -16.72 8.35
N GLY A 188 2.82 -16.87 7.68
CA GLY A 188 2.76 -17.42 6.32
C GLY A 188 3.23 -16.44 5.24
N PHE A 189 3.24 -16.90 4.01
CA PHE A 189 3.52 -16.08 2.83
C PHE A 189 2.26 -15.43 2.26
N LEU A 190 2.44 -14.39 1.45
CA LEU A 190 1.33 -13.66 0.81
C LEU A 190 0.44 -14.57 -0.04
N TYR A 191 1.04 -15.45 -0.85
CA TYR A 191 0.31 -16.34 -1.75
C TYR A 191 -0.60 -17.34 -1.00
N GLU A 192 -0.23 -17.72 0.22
CA GLU A 192 -1.02 -18.59 1.09
C GLU A 192 -2.20 -17.82 1.70
N ALA A 193 -1.93 -16.61 2.17
CA ALA A 193 -2.89 -15.83 2.95
C ALA A 193 -4.00 -15.18 2.10
N VAL A 194 -3.70 -14.74 0.86
CA VAL A 194 -4.71 -14.07 0.01
C VAL A 194 -5.88 -15.00 -0.32
N ASN A 195 -5.64 -16.30 -0.42
CA ASN A 195 -6.70 -17.27 -0.74
C ASN A 195 -7.38 -17.84 0.51
N SER A 196 -6.77 -17.72 1.68
CA SER A 196 -7.29 -18.26 2.94
C SER A 196 -8.63 -17.63 3.35
N ALA A 197 -9.53 -18.46 3.88
CA ALA A 197 -10.80 -18.03 4.48
C ALA A 197 -10.63 -17.48 5.91
N ASP A 198 -9.47 -17.71 6.55
CA ASP A 198 -9.18 -17.37 7.93
C ASP A 198 -8.74 -15.90 8.13
N ALA A 199 -9.34 -14.97 7.36
CA ALA A 199 -9.03 -13.55 7.46
C ALA A 199 -9.12 -13.07 8.91
N ASN A 200 -10.17 -13.46 9.65
CA ASN A 200 -10.44 -13.02 11.01
C ASN A 200 -9.31 -13.26 12.04
N LYS A 201 -8.38 -14.20 11.79
CA LYS A 201 -7.26 -14.51 12.70
C LYS A 201 -5.99 -13.70 12.40
N SER A 202 -5.93 -13.00 11.27
CA SER A 202 -4.72 -12.28 10.88
C SER A 202 -4.62 -10.88 11.50
N SER A 203 -3.38 -10.44 11.74
CA SER A 203 -3.10 -9.14 12.35
C SER A 203 -3.59 -7.98 11.46
N THR A 204 -3.80 -6.80 12.03
CA THR A 204 -4.22 -5.61 11.27
C THR A 204 -3.21 -5.25 10.18
N PHE A 205 -1.91 -5.34 10.47
CA PHE A 205 -0.87 -5.06 9.46
C PHE A 205 -0.81 -6.13 8.37
N THR A 206 -1.03 -7.40 8.71
CA THR A 206 -1.16 -8.47 7.71
C THR A 206 -2.32 -8.18 6.75
N HIS A 207 -3.50 -7.85 7.29
CA HIS A 207 -4.66 -7.51 6.47
C HIS A 207 -4.42 -6.32 5.54
N SER A 208 -3.74 -5.27 6.02
CA SER A 208 -3.47 -4.11 5.16
C SER A 208 -2.58 -4.48 3.97
N VAL A 209 -1.62 -5.39 4.18
CA VAL A 209 -0.79 -5.94 3.09
C VAL A 209 -1.64 -6.75 2.11
N LEU A 210 -2.58 -7.58 2.60
CA LEU A 210 -3.48 -8.36 1.74
C LEU A 210 -4.33 -7.44 0.84
N ILE A 211 -4.89 -6.37 1.40
CA ILE A 211 -5.70 -5.42 0.65
C ILE A 211 -4.83 -4.67 -0.37
N ALA A 212 -3.62 -4.24 0.00
CA ALA A 212 -2.68 -3.62 -0.93
C ALA A 212 -2.33 -4.56 -2.10
N ALA A 213 -2.10 -5.85 -1.83
CA ALA A 213 -1.84 -6.85 -2.86
C ALA A 213 -3.04 -7.05 -3.80
N LEU A 214 -4.27 -7.06 -3.27
CA LEU A 214 -5.47 -7.10 -4.10
C LEU A 214 -5.57 -5.86 -5.00
N THR A 215 -5.26 -4.67 -4.48
CA THR A 215 -5.21 -3.42 -5.23
C THR A 215 -4.19 -3.50 -6.37
N ALA A 216 -3.00 -4.06 -6.13
CA ALA A 216 -1.98 -4.32 -7.15
C ALA A 216 -2.46 -5.30 -8.23
N ARG A 217 -3.11 -6.41 -7.84
CA ARG A 217 -3.68 -7.38 -8.80
C ARG A 217 -4.77 -6.76 -9.69
N ILE A 218 -5.59 -5.87 -9.13
CA ILE A 218 -6.62 -5.11 -9.88
C ILE A 218 -5.97 -4.17 -10.89
N LEU A 219 -4.89 -3.48 -10.53
CA LEU A 219 -4.13 -2.66 -11.48
C LEU A 219 -3.54 -3.50 -12.62
N ILE A 220 -2.94 -4.66 -12.32
CA ILE A 220 -2.44 -5.57 -13.35
C ILE A 220 -3.59 -6.02 -14.26
N HIS A 221 -4.76 -6.33 -13.70
CA HIS A 221 -5.96 -6.66 -14.47
C HIS A 221 -6.40 -5.52 -15.41
N LYS A 222 -6.41 -4.27 -14.91
CA LYS A 222 -6.71 -3.06 -15.69
C LYS A 222 -5.72 -2.86 -16.84
N LYS A 223 -4.43 -3.05 -16.59
CA LYS A 223 -3.39 -2.91 -17.63
C LYS A 223 -3.49 -4.02 -18.68
N HIS A 224 -3.72 -5.25 -18.25
CA HIS A 224 -3.86 -6.38 -19.16
C HIS A 224 -5.09 -6.22 -20.06
N SER A 225 -6.24 -5.80 -19.50
CA SER A 225 -7.43 -5.54 -20.30
C SER A 225 -7.18 -4.45 -21.35
N GLN A 226 -6.57 -3.32 -20.96
CA GLN A 226 -6.23 -2.24 -21.90
C GLN A 226 -5.31 -2.67 -23.05
N ILE A 227 -4.33 -3.54 -22.79
CA ILE A 227 -3.41 -4.05 -23.83
C ILE A 227 -4.15 -4.94 -24.83
N ILE A 228 -4.98 -5.87 -24.34
CA ILE A 228 -5.75 -6.79 -25.19
C ILE A 228 -6.66 -6.00 -26.15
N TYR A 229 -7.32 -4.93 -25.69
CA TYR A 229 -8.22 -4.15 -26.55
C TYR A 229 -7.49 -3.23 -27.52
N ARG A 230 -6.36 -2.61 -27.14
CA ARG A 230 -5.64 -1.68 -28.03
C ARG A 230 -4.86 -2.36 -29.16
N LYS A 231 -4.57 -3.65 -29.04
CA LYS A 231 -3.91 -4.43 -30.08
C LYS A 231 -4.77 -5.65 -30.40
N PRO A 232 -5.82 -5.49 -31.23
CA PRO A 232 -6.51 -6.64 -31.80
C PRO A 232 -5.45 -7.41 -32.59
N THR A 233 -5.03 -8.55 -32.06
CA THR A 233 -4.36 -9.54 -32.89
C THR A 233 -5.36 -9.94 -33.96
N ALA A 234 -4.90 -10.19 -35.20
CA ALA A 234 -5.76 -10.68 -36.28
C ALA A 234 -6.18 -12.14 -36.00
N SER A 235 -6.91 -12.34 -34.91
CA SER A 235 -7.29 -13.63 -34.35
C SER A 235 -8.75 -13.93 -34.63
N SER A 236 -9.06 -15.20 -34.86
CA SER A 236 -10.41 -15.74 -35.11
C SER A 236 -11.39 -15.44 -33.97
N GLU A 237 -12.69 -15.39 -34.28
CA GLU A 237 -13.81 -15.17 -33.34
C GLU A 237 -13.79 -16.09 -32.10
N ILE A 238 -13.28 -17.32 -32.23
CA ILE A 238 -13.14 -18.30 -31.13
C ILE A 238 -12.14 -17.82 -30.07
N ASP A 239 -11.08 -17.10 -30.47
CA ASP A 239 -10.05 -16.56 -29.57
C ASP A 239 -10.59 -15.36 -28.79
N GLU A 240 -11.47 -14.55 -29.39
CA GLU A 240 -12.07 -13.39 -28.74
C GLU A 240 -13.06 -13.79 -27.61
N SER A 241 -13.91 -14.80 -27.87
CA SER A 241 -14.81 -15.34 -26.83
C SER A 241 -14.02 -15.91 -25.64
N SER A 242 -12.94 -16.67 -25.92
CA SER A 242 -12.09 -17.24 -24.88
C SER A 242 -11.42 -16.16 -24.01
N ARG A 243 -10.95 -15.07 -24.62
CA ARG A 243 -10.36 -13.91 -23.91
C ARG A 243 -11.38 -13.17 -23.05
N LEU A 244 -12.61 -13.01 -23.54
CA LEU A 244 -13.70 -12.43 -22.77
C LEU A 244 -14.02 -13.29 -21.54
N ASP A 245 -14.12 -14.61 -21.70
CA ASP A 245 -14.40 -15.52 -20.61
C ASP A 245 -13.29 -15.49 -19.54
N GLU A 246 -12.03 -15.45 -19.96
CA GLU A 246 -10.90 -15.27 -19.03
C GLU A 246 -10.97 -13.94 -18.29
N PHE A 247 -11.26 -12.85 -19.00
CA PHE A 247 -11.44 -11.53 -18.40
C PHE A 247 -12.56 -11.54 -17.35
N VAL A 248 -13.75 -12.04 -17.70
CA VAL A 248 -14.92 -12.09 -16.80
C VAL A 248 -14.61 -12.94 -15.57
N ARG A 249 -14.03 -14.13 -15.77
CA ARG A 249 -13.63 -15.03 -14.68
C ARG A 249 -12.64 -14.37 -13.73
N LYS A 250 -11.61 -13.72 -14.27
CA LYS A 250 -10.59 -13.01 -13.47
C LYS A 250 -11.19 -11.82 -12.72
N HIS A 251 -12.03 -11.04 -13.39
CA HIS A 251 -12.72 -9.89 -12.80
C HIS A 251 -13.63 -10.32 -11.63
N GLN A 252 -14.44 -11.36 -11.83
CA GLN A 252 -15.33 -11.91 -10.80
C GLN A 252 -14.55 -12.51 -9.63
N SER A 253 -13.42 -13.17 -9.88
CA SER A 253 -12.53 -13.69 -8.84
C SER A 253 -11.97 -12.57 -7.96
N LEU A 254 -11.44 -11.51 -8.57
CA LEU A 254 -10.93 -10.34 -7.85
C LEU A 254 -12.03 -9.65 -7.03
N ARG A 255 -13.23 -9.50 -7.61
CA ARG A 255 -14.41 -8.95 -6.91
C ARG A 255 -14.75 -9.79 -5.68
N THR A 256 -14.85 -11.10 -5.84
CA THR A 256 -15.24 -12.02 -4.76
C THR A 256 -14.23 -11.98 -3.62
N LEU A 257 -12.92 -11.99 -3.93
CA LEU A 257 -11.87 -11.85 -2.94
C LEU A 257 -11.97 -10.52 -2.19
N LEU A 258 -12.12 -9.41 -2.91
CA LEU A 258 -12.23 -8.08 -2.30
C LEU A 258 -13.46 -7.97 -1.39
N THR A 259 -14.63 -8.42 -1.85
CA THR A 259 -15.86 -8.43 -1.03
C THR A 259 -15.71 -9.30 0.21
N ARG A 260 -15.05 -10.46 0.11
CA ARG A 260 -14.77 -11.32 1.28
C ARG A 260 -13.91 -10.60 2.32
N HIS A 261 -12.85 -9.90 1.90
CA HIS A 261 -12.02 -9.16 2.84
C HIS A 261 -12.73 -7.92 3.42
N LEU A 262 -13.52 -7.20 2.62
CA LEU A 262 -14.31 -6.05 3.09
C LEU A 262 -15.37 -6.47 4.12
N THR A 263 -16.09 -7.57 3.86
CA THR A 263 -17.09 -8.12 4.79
C THR A 263 -16.47 -8.61 6.09
N ALA A 264 -15.25 -9.16 6.06
CA ALA A 264 -14.50 -9.52 7.27
C ALA A 264 -14.10 -8.29 8.13
N LEU A 265 -13.94 -7.11 7.52
CA LEU A 265 -13.61 -5.87 8.23
C LEU A 265 -14.83 -5.14 8.80
N SER A 266 -16.01 -5.29 8.20
CA SER A 266 -17.23 -4.55 8.57
C SER A 266 -17.65 -4.70 10.06
N PRO A 267 -17.61 -5.90 10.67
CA PRO A 267 -17.92 -6.06 12.10
C PRO A 267 -16.96 -5.29 13.03
N ARG A 268 -15.70 -5.06 12.60
CA ARG A 268 -14.71 -4.34 13.40
C ARG A 268 -14.97 -2.83 13.41
N LEU A 269 -15.66 -2.31 12.38
CA LEU A 269 -16.04 -0.90 12.27
C LEU A 269 -17.23 -0.56 13.17
N THR A 270 -18.12 -1.52 13.41
CA THR A 270 -19.36 -1.36 14.20
C THR A 270 -19.19 -1.69 15.67
N SER A 271 -17.98 -2.11 16.09
CA SER A 271 -17.68 -2.34 17.50
C SER A 271 -17.84 -1.03 18.29
N PRO A 272 -18.61 -1.01 19.39
CA PRO A 272 -18.90 0.18 20.19
C PRO A 272 -17.69 0.68 21.01
N THR A 273 -16.47 0.34 20.60
CA THR A 273 -15.25 0.81 21.24
C THR A 273 -15.04 2.28 20.85
N ASP A 274 -14.96 3.18 21.83
CA ASP A 274 -14.90 4.65 21.69
C ASP A 274 -13.78 5.21 20.77
N GLN A 275 -12.92 4.37 20.17
CA GLN A 275 -11.86 4.78 19.26
C GLN A 275 -11.73 3.81 18.08
N LEU A 276 -12.06 4.31 16.88
CA LEU A 276 -11.75 3.63 15.62
C LEU A 276 -10.23 3.52 15.44
N GLU A 277 -9.75 2.30 15.22
CA GLU A 277 -8.32 2.06 14.98
C GLU A 277 -7.89 2.72 13.65
N PRO A 278 -6.85 3.60 13.63
CA PRO A 278 -6.41 4.32 12.44
C PRO A 278 -6.12 3.39 11.24
N MET A 279 -5.50 2.24 11.52
CA MET A 279 -5.14 1.26 10.51
C MET A 279 -6.38 0.59 9.90
N LEU A 280 -7.43 0.33 10.70
CA LEU A 280 -8.69 -0.22 10.21
C LEU A 280 -9.36 0.73 9.21
N VAL A 281 -9.40 2.01 9.53
CA VAL A 281 -9.93 3.05 8.62
C VAL A 281 -9.16 3.06 7.31
N PHE A 282 -7.83 3.06 7.37
CA PHE A 282 -6.97 3.00 6.18
C PHE A 282 -7.22 1.74 5.32
N MET A 283 -7.38 0.58 5.95
CA MET A 283 -7.68 -0.67 5.24
C MET A 283 -9.02 -0.59 4.49
N ILE A 284 -10.05 -0.10 5.16
CA ILE A 284 -11.39 0.05 4.57
C ILE A 284 -11.34 1.03 3.40
N LEU A 285 -10.70 2.19 3.57
CA LEU A 285 -10.53 3.17 2.49
C LEU A 285 -9.76 2.57 1.30
N THR A 286 -8.71 1.78 1.57
CA THR A 286 -7.97 1.09 0.51
C THR A 286 -8.84 0.05 -0.20
N ALA A 287 -9.67 -0.69 0.52
CA ALA A 287 -10.58 -1.68 -0.08
C ALA A 287 -11.63 -1.00 -0.98
N TYR A 288 -12.18 0.15 -0.57
CA TYR A 288 -13.06 0.95 -1.41
C TYR A 288 -12.34 1.51 -2.64
N MET A 289 -11.11 2.02 -2.47
CA MET A 289 -10.28 2.43 -3.61
C MET A 289 -10.11 1.29 -4.62
N ALA A 290 -9.83 0.08 -4.14
CA ALA A 290 -9.70 -1.11 -4.98
C ALA A 290 -11.01 -1.47 -5.69
N ALA A 291 -12.15 -1.36 -5.01
CA ALA A 291 -13.47 -1.65 -5.57
C ALA A 291 -13.85 -0.67 -6.69
N LEU A 292 -13.59 0.62 -6.47
CA LEU A 292 -13.78 1.66 -7.50
C LEU A 292 -12.82 1.47 -8.67
N ALA A 293 -11.56 1.14 -8.42
CA ALA A 293 -10.59 0.84 -9.49
C ALA A 293 -11.04 -0.36 -10.33
N LEU A 294 -11.67 -1.37 -9.71
CA LEU A 294 -12.25 -2.52 -10.41
C LEU A 294 -13.45 -2.09 -11.28
N PHE A 295 -14.31 -1.20 -10.78
CA PHE A 295 -15.42 -0.64 -11.56
C PHE A 295 -14.94 0.13 -12.80
N GLU A 296 -13.92 0.98 -12.67
CA GLU A 296 -13.35 1.74 -13.80
C GLU A 296 -12.86 0.83 -14.94
N ILE A 297 -12.48 -0.43 -14.67
CA ILE A 297 -12.07 -1.39 -15.71
C ILE A 297 -13.23 -1.70 -16.65
N ILE A 298 -14.46 -1.80 -16.11
CA ILE A 298 -15.66 -2.05 -16.91
C ILE A 298 -16.07 -0.77 -17.66
N GLU A 299 -16.06 0.38 -16.99
CA GLU A 299 -16.41 1.68 -17.60
C GLU A 299 -15.47 2.06 -18.75
N SER A 300 -14.16 1.79 -18.61
CA SER A 300 -13.16 2.14 -19.63
C SER A 300 -13.13 1.20 -20.84
N ARG A 301 -13.99 0.17 -20.87
CA ARG A 301 -14.09 -0.74 -22.00
C ARG A 301 -15.04 -0.14 -23.04
N PRO A 302 -14.60 0.10 -24.30
CA PRO A 302 -15.50 0.55 -25.34
C PRO A 302 -16.56 -0.54 -25.57
N LEU A 303 -17.83 -0.15 -25.49
CA LEU A 303 -18.93 -0.92 -26.06
C LEU A 303 -18.78 -0.81 -27.57
N ASP A 304 -17.96 -1.68 -28.17
CA ASP A 304 -17.87 -1.77 -29.62
C ASP A 304 -19.26 -2.21 -30.14
N THR A 305 -20.01 -1.25 -30.68
CA THR A 305 -21.35 -1.43 -31.27
C THR A 305 -21.38 -2.43 -32.44
N ASN A 306 -20.21 -2.91 -32.87
CA ASN A 306 -20.01 -3.86 -33.96
C ASN A 306 -19.73 -5.30 -33.47
N THR A 307 -19.67 -5.57 -32.16
CA THR A 307 -19.53 -6.95 -31.64
C THR A 307 -20.88 -7.60 -31.36
N ASN A 308 -20.97 -8.91 -31.62
CA ASN A 308 -22.16 -9.75 -31.48
C ASN A 308 -22.96 -9.45 -30.19
N GLY A 309 -24.29 -9.34 -30.31
CA GLY A 309 -25.21 -8.90 -29.24
C GLY A 309 -25.13 -9.68 -27.90
N GLN A 310 -24.55 -10.88 -27.87
CA GLN A 310 -24.29 -11.62 -26.63
C GLN A 310 -23.15 -11.02 -25.79
N VAL A 311 -22.07 -10.55 -26.42
CA VAL A 311 -20.91 -9.95 -25.73
C VAL A 311 -21.28 -8.60 -25.12
N THR A 312 -22.05 -7.81 -25.86
CA THR A 312 -22.62 -6.53 -25.43
C THR A 312 -23.56 -6.73 -24.24
N HIS A 313 -24.48 -7.71 -24.30
CA HIS A 313 -25.45 -7.95 -23.23
C HIS A 313 -24.80 -8.40 -21.89
N VAL A 314 -23.78 -9.28 -21.92
CA VAL A 314 -23.08 -9.72 -20.71
C VAL A 314 -22.30 -8.56 -20.08
N THR A 315 -21.64 -7.75 -20.91
CA THR A 315 -20.84 -6.61 -20.42
C THR A 315 -21.74 -5.50 -19.87
N GLU A 316 -22.90 -5.26 -20.47
CA GLU A 316 -23.91 -4.31 -19.98
C GLU A 316 -24.55 -4.74 -18.67
N ALA A 317 -24.85 -6.03 -18.50
CA ALA A 317 -25.38 -6.56 -17.25
C ALA A 317 -24.38 -6.38 -16.09
N ILE A 318 -23.10 -6.66 -16.35
CA ILE A 318 -22.01 -6.41 -15.40
C ILE A 318 -21.89 -4.91 -15.12
N ALA A 319 -21.91 -4.06 -16.15
CA ALA A 319 -21.82 -2.60 -15.96
C ALA A 319 -22.95 -2.05 -15.07
N LYS A 320 -24.20 -2.48 -15.30
CA LYS A 320 -25.36 -2.08 -14.48
C LYS A 320 -25.27 -2.55 -13.03
N GLU A 321 -24.88 -3.82 -12.80
CA GLU A 321 -24.67 -4.33 -11.43
C GLU A 321 -23.60 -3.51 -10.69
N HIS A 322 -22.50 -3.21 -11.39
CA HIS A 322 -21.41 -2.46 -10.80
C HIS A 322 -21.73 -0.98 -10.57
N GLN A 323 -22.52 -0.35 -11.44
CA GLN A 323 -22.98 1.02 -11.25
C GLN A 323 -23.79 1.17 -9.97
N GLN A 324 -24.79 0.30 -9.73
CA GLN A 324 -25.59 0.34 -8.51
C GLN A 324 -24.72 0.15 -7.26
N ARG A 325 -23.84 -0.85 -7.27
CA ARG A 325 -22.90 -1.09 -6.15
C ARG A 325 -21.96 0.08 -5.90
N SER A 326 -21.51 0.76 -6.95
CA SER A 326 -20.63 1.92 -6.80
C SER A 326 -21.33 3.04 -6.03
N LEU A 327 -22.63 3.25 -6.27
CA LEU A 327 -23.44 4.24 -5.56
C LEU A 327 -23.62 3.85 -4.09
N ASP A 328 -23.93 2.58 -3.82
CA ASP A 328 -24.07 2.06 -2.45
C ASP A 328 -22.76 2.25 -1.66
N MET A 329 -21.62 1.92 -2.27
CA MET A 329 -20.29 2.12 -1.67
C MET A 329 -19.98 3.61 -1.41
N VAL A 330 -20.36 4.51 -2.32
CA VAL A 330 -20.17 5.96 -2.12
C VAL A 330 -21.00 6.44 -0.93
N HIS A 331 -22.23 5.93 -0.76
CA HIS A 331 -23.05 6.27 0.41
C HIS A 331 -22.43 5.77 1.73
N GLU A 332 -21.94 4.53 1.76
CA GLU A 332 -21.22 3.96 2.90
C GLU A 332 -19.94 4.75 3.22
N LEU A 333 -19.20 5.16 2.19
CA LEU A 333 -18.02 6.03 2.31
C LEU A 333 -18.38 7.41 2.89
N CYS A 334 -19.48 8.03 2.44
CA CYS A 334 -19.95 9.31 2.98
C CYS A 334 -20.29 9.21 4.47
N SER A 335 -20.91 8.11 4.88
CA SER A 335 -21.17 7.82 6.30
C SER A 335 -19.85 7.68 7.07
N LEU A 336 -18.93 6.86 6.59
CA LEU A 336 -17.62 6.65 7.20
C LEU A 336 -16.83 7.96 7.33
N VAL A 337 -16.73 8.75 6.25
CA VAL A 337 -16.01 10.03 6.26
C VAL A 337 -16.68 11.02 7.22
N SER A 338 -18.00 11.00 7.34
CA SER A 338 -18.71 11.83 8.32
C SER A 338 -18.38 11.43 9.76
N THR A 339 -18.29 10.12 10.05
CA THR A 339 -17.80 9.63 11.34
C THR A 339 -16.36 10.09 11.60
N LEU A 340 -15.49 10.06 10.57
CA LEU A 340 -14.09 10.49 10.69
C LEU A 340 -13.93 12.00 10.94
N LYS A 341 -14.89 12.86 10.56
CA LYS A 341 -14.82 14.31 10.88
C LYS A 341 -14.84 14.57 12.39
N HIS A 342 -15.40 13.64 13.16
CA HIS A 342 -15.48 13.71 14.61
C HIS A 342 -14.27 13.03 15.30
N VAL A 343 -13.42 12.35 14.54
CA VAL A 343 -12.19 11.70 14.99
C VAL A 343 -11.05 12.72 14.90
N ASN A 344 -10.22 12.83 15.94
CA ASN A 344 -9.13 13.81 15.95
C ASN A 344 -8.13 13.51 14.81
N HIS A 345 -7.58 14.53 14.16
CA HIS A 345 -6.61 14.40 13.05
C HIS A 345 -5.36 13.58 13.43
N PHE A 346 -5.09 13.45 14.74
CA PHE A 346 -4.05 12.62 15.33
C PHE A 346 -4.32 11.10 15.23
N GLN A 347 -5.53 10.70 14.83
CA GLN A 347 -6.00 9.31 14.79
C GLN A 347 -6.22 8.82 13.34
N THR A 348 -5.83 9.58 12.33
CA THR A 348 -5.85 9.09 10.94
C THR A 348 -4.50 8.51 10.56
N HIS A 349 -4.50 7.27 10.05
CA HIS A 349 -3.28 6.64 9.57
C HIS A 349 -2.67 7.47 8.43
N PRO A 350 -1.35 7.74 8.38
CA PRO A 350 -0.75 8.59 7.36
C PRO A 350 -1.14 8.19 5.92
N PHE A 351 -1.14 6.89 5.62
CA PHE A 351 -1.55 6.39 4.30
C PHE A 351 -3.01 6.63 3.92
N ALA A 352 -3.91 7.00 4.83
CA ALA A 352 -5.34 7.18 4.53
C ALA A 352 -5.60 8.29 3.50
N ALA A 353 -4.70 9.27 3.38
CA ALA A 353 -4.84 10.34 2.39
C ALA A 353 -4.80 9.84 0.94
N ILE A 354 -4.01 8.79 0.65
CA ILE A 354 -3.85 8.23 -0.70
C ILE A 354 -5.16 7.60 -1.23
N PRO A 355 -5.81 6.63 -0.55
CA PRO A 355 -7.11 6.12 -0.98
C PRO A 355 -8.19 7.18 -1.00
N LEU A 356 -8.22 8.12 -0.04
CA LEU A 356 -9.19 9.22 -0.04
C LEU A 356 -9.08 10.09 -1.29
N PHE A 357 -7.87 10.48 -1.67
CA PHE A 357 -7.62 11.25 -2.88
C PHE A 357 -8.11 10.50 -4.13
N SER A 358 -7.78 9.21 -4.24
CA SER A 358 -8.21 8.37 -5.35
C SER A 358 -9.73 8.25 -5.44
N ILE A 359 -10.40 7.95 -4.31
CA ILE A 359 -11.86 7.84 -4.21
C ILE A 359 -12.51 9.16 -4.62
N ALA A 360 -12.03 10.29 -4.08
CA ALA A 360 -12.57 11.62 -4.40
C ALA A 360 -12.45 11.93 -5.90
N ARG A 361 -11.33 11.56 -6.54
CA ARG A 361 -11.11 11.73 -7.97
C ARG A 361 -12.12 10.94 -8.81
N VAL A 362 -12.40 9.69 -8.45
CA VAL A 362 -13.42 8.85 -9.13
C VAL A 362 -14.81 9.46 -8.96
N CYS A 363 -15.19 9.85 -7.73
CA CYS A 363 -16.49 10.45 -7.47
C CYS A 363 -16.71 11.75 -8.27
N LEU A 364 -15.68 12.61 -8.35
CA LEU A 364 -15.73 13.85 -9.14
C LEU A 364 -15.86 13.59 -10.64
N LYS A 365 -15.25 12.52 -11.15
CA LYS A 365 -15.39 12.11 -12.56
C LYS A 365 -16.85 11.72 -12.86
N HIS A 366 -17.48 10.93 -11.99
CA HIS A 366 -18.87 10.51 -12.17
C HIS A 366 -19.87 11.66 -12.05
N LEU A 367 -19.65 12.61 -11.13
CA LEU A 367 -20.49 13.81 -11.02
C LEU A 367 -20.45 14.67 -12.30
N LYS A 368 -19.28 14.79 -12.95
CA LYS A 368 -19.15 15.52 -14.22
C LYS A 368 -19.87 14.83 -15.37
N HIS A 369 -19.90 13.50 -15.40
CA HIS A 369 -20.64 12.75 -16.41
C HIS A 369 -22.17 12.94 -16.24
N LEU A 370 -22.68 12.88 -15.01
CA LEU A 370 -24.10 13.12 -14.73
C LEU A 370 -24.55 14.55 -15.12
N GLY A 371 -23.72 15.56 -14.87
CA GLY A 371 -24.03 16.94 -15.27
C GLY A 371 -23.89 17.23 -16.77
N ALA A 372 -23.31 16.31 -17.55
CA ALA A 372 -23.22 16.42 -19.01
C ALA A 372 -24.36 15.70 -19.74
N ASP A 373 -25.03 14.74 -19.09
CA ASP A 373 -26.23 14.06 -19.63
C ASP A 373 -27.53 14.86 -19.36
N GLU A 374 -27.49 15.90 -18.52
CA GLU A 374 -28.62 16.80 -18.19
C GLU A 374 -28.59 18.16 -18.94
N ALA A 375 -27.64 18.36 -19.87
CA ALA A 375 -27.51 19.56 -20.71
C ALA A 375 -27.56 19.20 -22.20
#